data_AF-A0A4R4XAJ6-F1
#
_entry.id   AF-A0A4R4XAJ6-F1
#
_cell.length_a   1.000
_cell.length_b   1.000
_cell.length_c   1.000
_cell.angle_alpha   90.00
_cell.angle_beta   90.00
_cell.angle_gamma   90.00
#
_symmetry.space_group_name_H-M   'P 1'
#
loop_
_entity.id
_entity.type
_entity.pdbx_description
1 polymer ?
#
loop_
_entity_poly.entity_id
_entity_poly.type
_entity_poly.pdbx_seq_one_letter_code
_entity_poly.pdbx_strand_id
1 'polypeptide(L)'
;MFERFTDRARRVVVLAQEEARTMNHDSIGTEHILLGLLKEGEGLGALVLDACGVEIDHVRGFVERMVGRGAESPGGHIPFTPRAKKVLELSLREALQLRHNYIGTEHILLGLIREGDGLAVQALTDAGADVTDVRQRVLGRVGRGPKERPGEAFFPGASELTERLTRIEERLERIERHLGIQDGEPEQEEGLG
;
A
#
# COMPACT_ATOMS: atom_id res chain seq x y z
N MET A 1 0.35 11.34 -4.92
CA MET A 1 0.54 9.89 -5.23
C MET A 1 -0.79 9.13 -5.35
N PHE A 2 -1.75 9.30 -4.43
CA PHE A 2 -3.02 8.54 -4.40
C PHE A 2 -4.09 8.96 -5.42
N GLU A 3 -3.89 10.03 -6.18
CA GLU A 3 -4.88 10.54 -7.14
C GLU A 3 -5.22 9.51 -8.24
N ARG A 4 -4.29 8.60 -8.55
CA ARG A 4 -4.50 7.53 -9.52
C ARG A 4 -5.17 6.28 -8.93
N PHE A 5 -5.30 6.19 -7.61
CA PHE A 5 -5.91 5.02 -6.97
C PHE A 5 -7.43 5.08 -7.16
N THR A 6 -8.04 3.92 -7.43
CA THR A 6 -9.50 3.77 -7.34
C THR A 6 -9.96 3.91 -5.89
N ASP A 7 -11.26 4.12 -5.67
CA ASP A 7 -11.80 4.26 -4.31
C ASP A 7 -11.56 2.99 -3.47
N ARG A 8 -11.67 1.80 -4.08
CA ARG A 8 -11.30 0.53 -3.45
C ARG A 8 -9.82 0.45 -3.11
N ALA A 9 -8.94 0.86 -4.03
CA ALA A 9 -7.51 0.87 -3.78
C ALA A 9 -7.12 1.86 -2.66
N ARG A 10 -7.78 3.02 -2.55
CA ARG A 10 -7.61 3.93 -1.40
C ARG A 10 -8.13 3.29 -0.11
N ARG A 11 -9.26 2.60 -0.15
CA ARG A 11 -9.81 1.85 0.99
C ARG A 11 -8.82 0.79 1.48
N VAL A 12 -8.17 0.03 0.60
CA VAL A 12 -7.10 -0.93 0.98
C VAL A 12 -6.02 -0.28 1.83
N VAL A 13 -5.60 0.94 1.47
CA VAL A 13 -4.56 1.68 2.21
C VAL A 13 -5.03 2.10 3.60
N VAL A 14 -6.28 2.59 3.70
CA VAL A 14 -6.89 2.93 5.00
C VAL A 14 -7.01 1.68 5.88
N LEU A 15 -7.48 0.57 5.32
CA LEU A 15 -7.60 -0.70 6.03
C LEU A 15 -6.23 -1.24 6.47
N ALA A 16 -5.18 -1.08 5.66
CA ALA A 16 -3.82 -1.43 6.06
C ALA A 16 -3.34 -0.63 7.29
N GLN A 17 -3.65 0.67 7.33
CA GLN A 17 -3.37 1.50 8.50
C GLN A 17 -4.17 1.06 9.73
N GLU A 18 -5.43 0.68 9.57
CA GLU A 18 -6.24 0.14 10.67
C GLU A 18 -5.68 -1.17 11.23
N GLU A 19 -5.21 -2.08 10.38
CA GLU A 19 -4.60 -3.34 10.82
C GLU A 19 -3.29 -3.09 11.57
N ALA A 20 -2.46 -2.15 11.08
CA ALA A 20 -1.24 -1.73 11.79
C ALA A 20 -1.57 -1.18 13.19
N ARG A 21 -2.60 -0.32 13.30
CA ARG A 21 -3.09 0.17 14.60
C ARG A 21 -3.59 -0.94 15.50
N THR A 22 -4.38 -1.87 14.95
CA THR A 22 -4.96 -2.98 15.71
C THR A 22 -3.89 -3.90 16.29
N MET A 23 -2.77 -4.05 15.58
CA MET A 23 -1.60 -4.81 16.03
C MET A 23 -0.59 -3.99 16.86
N ASN A 24 -0.88 -2.71 17.11
CA ASN A 24 0.03 -1.76 17.75
C ASN A 24 1.39 -1.57 17.02
N HIS A 25 1.42 -1.76 15.70
CA HIS A 25 2.61 -1.55 14.89
C HIS A 25 2.78 -0.07 14.52
N ASP A 26 3.96 0.48 14.75
CA ASP A 26 4.30 1.89 14.49
C ASP A 26 4.51 2.22 13.00
N SER A 27 4.48 1.20 12.14
CA SER A 27 4.78 1.30 10.72
C SER A 27 3.85 0.42 9.91
N ILE A 28 3.42 0.89 8.72
CA ILE A 28 2.64 0.10 7.77
C ILE A 28 3.60 -0.69 6.88
N GLY A 29 3.70 -1.99 7.13
CA GLY A 29 4.45 -2.94 6.33
C GLY A 29 3.65 -3.59 5.18
N THR A 30 4.31 -4.50 4.46
CA THR A 30 3.72 -5.22 3.32
C THR A 30 2.53 -6.09 3.73
N GLU A 31 2.64 -6.72 4.89
CA GLU A 31 1.65 -7.58 5.52
C GLU A 31 0.37 -6.83 5.87
N HIS A 32 0.48 -5.57 6.26
CA HIS A 32 -0.67 -4.71 6.52
C HIS A 32 -1.40 -4.38 5.22
N ILE A 33 -0.67 -4.16 4.12
CA ILE A 33 -1.28 -3.96 2.79
C ILE A 33 -2.02 -5.23 2.34
N LEU A 34 -1.43 -6.41 2.57
CA LEU A 34 -2.10 -7.69 2.28
C LEU A 34 -3.39 -7.86 3.10
N LEU A 35 -3.34 -7.59 4.41
CA LEU A 35 -4.53 -7.62 5.26
C LEU A 35 -5.58 -6.58 4.81
N GLY A 36 -5.13 -5.40 4.38
CA GLY A 36 -5.99 -4.37 3.79
C GLY A 36 -6.70 -4.83 2.52
N LEU A 37 -6.02 -5.60 1.65
CA LEU A 37 -6.64 -6.23 0.47
C LEU A 37 -7.70 -7.26 0.87
N LEU A 38 -7.38 -8.15 1.81
CA LEU A 38 -8.30 -9.19 2.28
C LEU A 38 -9.55 -8.58 2.94
N LYS A 39 -9.37 -7.51 3.73
CA LYS A 39 -10.45 -6.81 4.43
C LYS A 39 -11.33 -5.96 3.51
N GLU A 40 -10.80 -5.53 2.35
CA GLU A 40 -11.59 -4.79 1.37
C GLU A 40 -12.64 -5.69 0.69
N GLY A 41 -12.30 -6.96 0.42
CA GLY A 41 -13.25 -8.05 0.16
C GLY A 41 -13.90 -8.09 -1.23
N GLU A 42 -14.08 -6.96 -1.91
CA GLU A 42 -14.83 -6.89 -3.17
C GLU A 42 -13.96 -6.71 -4.42
N GLY A 43 -12.81 -6.07 -4.27
CA GLY A 43 -11.90 -5.78 -5.36
C GLY A 43 -11.30 -7.05 -5.97
N LEU A 44 -10.87 -6.95 -7.24
CA LEU A 44 -10.28 -8.08 -7.96
C LEU A 44 -9.10 -8.71 -7.21
N GLY A 45 -8.29 -7.92 -6.49
CA GLY A 45 -7.22 -8.44 -5.64
C GLY A 45 -7.73 -9.35 -4.53
N ALA A 46 -8.77 -8.91 -3.80
CA ALA A 46 -9.42 -9.69 -2.75
C ALA A 46 -10.06 -10.97 -3.30
N LEU A 47 -10.80 -10.87 -4.40
CA LEU A 47 -11.46 -12.01 -5.05
C LEU A 47 -10.48 -13.07 -5.60
N VAL A 48 -9.24 -12.68 -5.93
CA VAL A 48 -8.20 -13.65 -6.30
C VAL A 48 -7.61 -14.31 -5.07
N LEU A 49 -7.34 -13.55 -4.00
CA LEU A 49 -6.85 -14.10 -2.74
C LEU A 49 -7.83 -15.12 -2.14
N ASP A 50 -9.13 -14.78 -2.12
CA ASP A 50 -10.22 -15.67 -1.69
C ASP A 50 -10.27 -16.95 -2.53
N ALA A 51 -10.20 -16.83 -3.87
CA ALA A 51 -10.16 -17.99 -4.76
C ALA A 51 -8.89 -18.85 -4.63
N CYS A 52 -7.85 -18.34 -3.97
CA CYS A 52 -6.63 -19.06 -3.61
C CYS A 52 -6.67 -19.63 -2.19
N GLY A 53 -7.77 -19.46 -1.45
CA GLY A 53 -7.92 -19.94 -0.08
C GLY A 53 -7.17 -19.12 0.97
N VAL A 54 -6.80 -17.87 0.65
CA VAL A 54 -6.10 -16.99 1.59
C VAL A 54 -7.12 -16.35 2.54
N GLU A 55 -7.17 -16.84 3.77
CA GLU A 55 -8.07 -16.30 4.79
C GLU A 55 -7.41 -15.21 5.65
N ILE A 56 -8.17 -14.15 5.95
CA ILE A 56 -7.66 -13.01 6.73
C ILE A 56 -7.17 -13.41 8.12
N ASP A 57 -7.85 -14.33 8.80
CA ASP A 57 -7.49 -14.75 10.15
C ASP A 57 -6.20 -15.57 10.17
N HIS A 58 -5.96 -16.38 9.13
CA HIS A 58 -4.68 -17.08 8.94
C HIS A 58 -3.54 -16.08 8.77
N VAL A 59 -3.69 -15.11 7.86
CA VAL A 59 -2.68 -14.08 7.61
C VAL A 59 -2.43 -13.25 8.86
N ARG A 60 -3.48 -12.84 9.59
CA ARG A 60 -3.36 -12.10 10.85
C ARG A 60 -2.57 -12.91 11.88
N GLY A 61 -2.91 -14.18 12.06
CA GLY A 61 -2.19 -15.07 12.97
C GLY A 61 -0.73 -15.28 12.57
N PHE A 62 -0.43 -15.37 11.28
CA PHE A 62 0.95 -15.46 10.79
C PHE A 62 1.75 -14.20 11.15
N VAL A 63 1.19 -13.01 10.88
CA VAL A 63 1.85 -11.74 11.20
C VAL A 63 2.14 -11.63 12.69
N GLU A 64 1.16 -11.93 13.54
CA GLU A 64 1.35 -11.91 15.00
C GLU A 64 2.44 -12.89 15.47
N ARG A 65 2.59 -14.07 14.83
CA ARG A 65 3.67 -15.01 15.16
C ARG A 65 5.05 -14.49 14.74
N MET A 66 5.13 -13.76 13.64
CA MET A 66 6.40 -13.33 13.03
C MET A 66 6.94 -12.03 13.63
N VAL A 67 6.07 -11.07 13.92
CA VAL A 67 6.47 -9.74 14.43
C VAL A 67 5.90 -9.40 15.80
N GLY A 68 4.99 -10.21 16.34
CA GLY A 68 4.33 -9.96 17.62
C GLY A 68 3.24 -8.90 17.52
N ARG A 69 2.90 -8.33 18.68
CA ARG A 69 2.12 -7.10 18.80
C ARG A 69 2.98 -6.03 19.46
N GLY A 70 2.80 -4.77 19.08
CA GLY A 70 3.46 -3.65 19.76
C GLY A 70 2.94 -3.44 21.19
N ALA A 71 3.77 -2.80 22.02
CA ALA A 71 3.48 -2.57 23.43
C ALA A 71 2.35 -1.56 23.65
N GLU A 72 2.28 -0.52 22.81
CA GLU A 72 1.29 0.56 22.90
C GLU A 72 0.75 0.91 21.52
N SER A 73 -0.51 1.33 21.46
CA SER A 73 -1.12 1.77 20.20
C SER A 73 -0.47 3.06 19.70
N PRO A 74 -0.02 3.13 18.44
CA PRO A 74 0.64 4.33 17.91
C PRO A 74 -0.29 5.54 17.92
N GLY A 75 0.18 6.63 18.52
CA GLY A 75 -0.44 7.95 18.40
C GLY A 75 -0.11 8.62 17.06
N GLY A 76 -1.05 9.36 16.48
CA GLY A 76 -0.79 10.20 15.31
C GLY A 76 -0.61 9.42 13.99
N HIS A 77 0.25 9.94 13.11
CA HIS A 77 0.48 9.40 11.76
C HIS A 77 1.39 8.17 11.79
N ILE A 78 1.00 7.10 11.09
CA ILE A 78 1.77 5.85 10.98
C ILE A 78 2.40 5.80 9.60
N PRO A 79 3.73 5.92 9.46
CA PRO A 79 4.40 5.91 8.17
C PRO A 79 4.40 4.52 7.53
N PHE A 80 4.55 4.49 6.20
CA PHE A 80 4.88 3.27 5.48
C PHE A 80 6.35 2.90 5.64
N THR A 81 6.63 1.61 5.80
CA THR A 81 7.99 1.07 5.68
C THR A 81 8.55 1.30 4.25
N PRO A 82 9.88 1.30 4.06
CA PRO A 82 10.48 1.41 2.71
C PRO A 82 9.96 0.36 1.73
N ARG A 83 9.76 -0.89 2.18
CA ARG A 83 9.20 -1.98 1.37
C ARG A 83 7.73 -1.72 1.01
N ALA A 84 6.91 -1.24 1.96
CA ALA A 84 5.52 -0.89 1.67
C ALA A 84 5.41 0.28 0.68
N LYS A 85 6.27 1.31 0.79
CA LYS A 85 6.37 2.36 -0.25
C LYS A 85 6.74 1.76 -1.60
N LYS A 86 7.67 0.79 -1.62
CA LYS A 86 8.05 0.10 -2.84
C LYS A 86 6.89 -0.66 -3.49
N VAL A 87 6.05 -1.32 -2.70
CA VAL A 87 4.83 -1.98 -3.19
C VAL A 87 3.93 -0.99 -3.92
N LEU A 88 3.68 0.21 -3.36
CA LEU A 88 2.84 1.22 -3.99
C LEU A 88 3.44 1.75 -5.32
N GLU A 89 4.75 1.93 -5.38
CA GLU A 89 5.45 2.26 -6.63
C GLU A 89 5.32 1.15 -7.67
N LEU A 90 5.51 -0.10 -7.27
CA LEU A 90 5.39 -1.26 -8.16
C LEU A 90 3.95 -1.42 -8.65
N SER A 91 2.96 -1.10 -7.82
CA SER A 91 1.54 -1.09 -8.21
C SER A 91 1.28 -0.13 -9.37
N LEU A 92 1.87 1.06 -9.34
CA LEU A 92 1.81 1.99 -10.47
C LEU A 92 2.48 1.41 -11.72
N ARG A 93 3.63 0.74 -11.58
CA ARG A 93 4.32 0.10 -12.72
C ARG A 93 3.48 -1.02 -13.34
N GLU A 94 2.84 -1.86 -12.53
CA GLU A 94 1.94 -2.92 -13.02
C GLU A 94 0.74 -2.32 -13.76
N ALA A 95 0.11 -1.26 -13.22
CA ALA A 95 -0.97 -0.55 -13.90
C ALA A 95 -0.55 -0.02 -15.28
N LEU A 96 0.62 0.63 -15.36
CA LEU A 96 1.15 1.14 -16.63
C LEU A 96 1.49 0.01 -17.61
N GLN A 97 2.06 -1.10 -17.15
CA GLN A 97 2.35 -2.27 -17.98
C GLN A 97 1.08 -2.90 -18.56
N LEU A 98 -0.01 -2.90 -17.80
CA LEU A 98 -1.34 -3.36 -18.23
C LEU A 98 -2.12 -2.28 -19.01
N ARG A 99 -1.50 -1.12 -19.25
CA ARG A 99 -2.08 0.07 -19.90
C ARG A 99 -3.36 0.58 -19.22
N HIS A 100 -3.42 0.46 -17.91
CA HIS A 100 -4.41 1.10 -17.06
C HIS A 100 -3.93 2.49 -16.64
N ASN A 101 -4.83 3.46 -16.65
CA ASN A 101 -4.57 4.84 -16.21
C ASN A 101 -4.92 5.09 -14.73
N TYR A 102 -5.33 4.03 -14.03
CA TYR A 102 -5.69 3.98 -12.62
C TYR A 102 -4.97 2.82 -11.92
N ILE A 103 -4.91 2.85 -10.59
CA ILE A 103 -4.38 1.80 -9.73
C ILE A 103 -5.55 1.20 -8.95
N GLY A 104 -6.04 0.04 -9.40
CA GLY A 104 -6.96 -0.84 -8.67
C GLY A 104 -6.27 -1.81 -7.70
N THR A 105 -7.09 -2.58 -6.97
CA THR A 105 -6.67 -3.59 -5.96
C THR A 105 -5.76 -4.68 -6.55
N GLU A 106 -6.00 -5.05 -7.81
CA GLU A 106 -5.25 -6.02 -8.57
C GLU A 106 -3.80 -5.58 -8.80
N HIS A 107 -3.57 -4.28 -9.02
CA HIS A 107 -2.23 -3.76 -9.18
C HIS A 107 -1.49 -3.69 -7.85
N ILE A 108 -2.20 -3.44 -6.74
CA ILE A 108 -1.62 -3.51 -5.40
C ILE A 108 -1.15 -4.94 -5.11
N LEU A 109 -2.00 -5.94 -5.39
CA LEU A 109 -1.63 -7.34 -5.24
C LEU A 109 -0.44 -7.73 -6.13
N LEU A 110 -0.42 -7.32 -7.40
CA LEU A 110 0.73 -7.55 -8.29
C LEU A 110 2.00 -6.83 -7.82
N GLY A 111 1.85 -5.64 -7.22
CA GLY A 111 2.93 -4.88 -6.61
C GLY A 111 3.52 -5.58 -5.39
N LEU A 112 2.68 -6.17 -4.54
CA LEU A 112 3.11 -7.00 -3.41
C LEU A 112 3.92 -8.21 -3.88
N ILE A 113 3.37 -8.96 -4.84
CA ILE A 113 4.03 -10.14 -5.41
C ILE A 113 5.38 -9.77 -6.04
N ARG A 114 5.46 -8.61 -6.70
CA ARG A 114 6.68 -8.14 -7.36
C ARG A 114 7.72 -7.57 -6.41
N GLU A 115 7.31 -7.05 -5.25
CA GLU A 115 8.26 -6.64 -4.20
C GLU A 115 9.05 -7.84 -3.68
N GLY A 116 8.41 -9.02 -3.63
CA GLY A 116 9.09 -10.29 -3.37
C GLY A 116 9.12 -10.63 -1.88
N ASP A 117 10.31 -10.79 -1.30
CA ASP A 117 10.56 -11.43 0.01
C ASP A 117 9.98 -10.71 1.25
N GLY A 118 9.06 -9.76 1.07
CA GLY A 118 8.31 -9.12 2.15
C GLY A 118 7.44 -10.09 2.94
N LEU A 119 7.05 -9.67 4.14
CA LEU A 119 6.25 -10.49 5.06
C LEU A 119 4.88 -10.86 4.47
N ALA A 120 4.34 -10.06 3.56
CA ALA A 120 3.13 -10.40 2.80
C ALA A 120 3.29 -11.67 1.96
N VAL A 121 4.39 -11.82 1.22
CA VAL A 121 4.61 -12.99 0.36
C VAL A 121 4.89 -14.23 1.20
N GLN A 122 5.58 -14.07 2.33
CA GLN A 122 5.75 -15.14 3.31
C GLN A 122 4.41 -15.58 3.89
N ALA A 123 3.51 -14.64 4.22
CA ALA A 123 2.16 -14.94 4.71
C ALA A 123 1.28 -15.65 3.66
N LEU A 124 1.38 -15.26 2.39
CA LEU A 124 0.71 -15.98 1.29
C LEU A 124 1.20 -17.43 1.19
N THR A 125 2.52 -17.62 1.29
CA THR A 125 3.15 -18.94 1.21
C THR A 125 2.76 -19.81 2.42
N ASP A 126 2.73 -19.23 3.62
CA ASP A 126 2.28 -19.90 4.85
C ASP A 126 0.79 -20.28 4.80
N ALA A 127 -0.05 -19.49 4.13
CA ALA A 127 -1.44 -19.81 3.83
C ALA A 127 -1.60 -20.89 2.73
N GLY A 128 -0.50 -21.41 2.17
CA GLY A 128 -0.52 -22.43 1.13
C GLY A 128 -0.76 -21.90 -0.29
N ALA A 129 -0.74 -20.59 -0.50
CA ALA A 129 -0.90 -20.00 -1.81
C ALA A 129 0.44 -20.01 -2.58
N ASP A 130 0.42 -20.50 -3.82
CA ASP A 130 1.52 -20.32 -4.77
C ASP A 130 1.47 -18.90 -5.35
N VAL A 131 2.47 -18.09 -5.01
CA VAL A 131 2.61 -16.70 -5.45
C VAL A 131 2.60 -16.55 -6.97
N THR A 132 3.15 -17.53 -7.69
CA THR A 132 3.13 -17.58 -9.14
C THR A 132 1.70 -17.81 -9.65
N ASP A 133 0.96 -18.74 -9.05
CA ASP A 133 -0.45 -19.00 -9.39
C ASP A 133 -1.33 -17.78 -9.10
N VAL A 134 -1.16 -17.15 -7.93
CA VAL A 134 -1.87 -15.90 -7.59
C VAL A 134 -1.65 -14.85 -8.67
N ARG A 135 -0.40 -14.61 -9.08
CA ARG A 135 -0.08 -13.67 -10.16
C ARG A 135 -0.78 -14.04 -11.47
N GLN A 136 -0.72 -15.31 -11.88
CA GLN A 136 -1.36 -15.76 -13.12
C GLN A 136 -2.88 -15.60 -13.09
N ARG A 137 -3.52 -15.87 -11.96
CA ARG A 137 -4.98 -15.68 -11.78
C ARG A 137 -5.39 -14.22 -11.86
N VAL A 138 -4.61 -13.31 -11.26
CA VAL A 138 -4.83 -11.87 -11.43
C VAL A 138 -4.76 -11.50 -12.91
N LEU A 139 -3.65 -11.84 -13.59
CA LEU A 139 -3.45 -11.49 -15.00
C LEU A 139 -4.52 -12.10 -15.92
N GLY A 140 -4.94 -13.33 -15.66
CA GLY A 140 -6.00 -14.01 -16.40
C GLY A 140 -7.37 -13.34 -16.27
N ARG A 141 -7.64 -12.64 -15.17
CA ARG A 141 -8.88 -11.88 -14.93
C ARG A 141 -8.80 -10.42 -15.39
N VAL A 142 -7.64 -9.78 -15.28
CA VAL A 142 -7.44 -8.39 -15.75
C VAL A 142 -7.71 -8.25 -17.24
N GLY A 143 -7.39 -9.26 -18.05
CA GLY A 143 -7.71 -9.27 -19.49
C GLY A 143 -9.19 -9.52 -19.83
N ARG A 144 -10.03 -9.89 -18.85
CA ARG A 144 -11.43 -10.31 -19.05
C ARG A 144 -12.46 -9.47 -18.27
N GLY A 145 -12.03 -8.60 -17.37
CA GLY A 145 -12.90 -7.79 -16.53
C GLY A 145 -13.46 -6.55 -17.23
N PRO A 146 -14.67 -6.08 -16.87
CA PRO A 146 -15.10 -4.72 -17.20
C PRO A 146 -14.03 -3.75 -16.69
N LYS A 147 -13.60 -2.81 -17.53
CA LYS A 147 -12.80 -1.68 -17.06
C LYS A 147 -13.66 -0.97 -16.02
N GLU A 148 -13.35 -1.14 -14.73
CA GLU A 148 -13.71 -0.14 -13.73
C GLU A 148 -12.95 1.12 -14.12
N ARG A 149 -13.55 1.86 -15.06
CA ARG A 149 -13.21 3.24 -15.29
C ARG A 149 -13.38 3.90 -13.93
N PRO A 150 -12.49 4.82 -13.54
CA PRO A 150 -12.79 5.70 -12.42
C PRO A 150 -14.22 6.17 -12.64
N GLY A 151 -15.10 5.92 -11.66
CA GLY A 151 -16.40 6.55 -11.68
C GLY A 151 -16.14 8.03 -11.96
N GLU A 152 -16.90 8.60 -12.87
CA GLU A 152 -16.94 10.03 -13.11
C GLU A 152 -17.43 10.72 -11.82
N ALA A 153 -16.54 10.80 -10.84
CA ALA A 153 -16.51 11.82 -9.82
C ALA A 153 -15.36 12.73 -10.21
N PHE A 154 -15.59 13.51 -11.27
CA PHE A 154 -15.03 14.84 -11.35
C PHE A 154 -15.40 15.54 -10.02
N PHE A 155 -14.47 15.62 -9.07
CA PHE A 155 -14.64 16.45 -7.88
C PHE A 155 -14.30 17.89 -8.30
N PRO A 156 -15.30 18.79 -8.47
CA PRO A 156 -15.00 20.20 -8.63
C PRO A 156 -14.53 20.67 -7.25
N GLY A 157 -13.21 20.79 -7.09
CA GLY A 157 -12.58 21.19 -5.83
C GLY A 157 -11.35 20.39 -5.43
N ALA A 158 -11.06 19.24 -6.06
CA ALA A 158 -9.81 18.51 -5.79
C ALA A 158 -8.59 19.34 -6.21
N SER A 159 -8.66 20.06 -7.34
CA SER A 159 -7.64 21.04 -7.75
C SER A 159 -7.46 22.13 -6.70
N GLU A 160 -8.57 22.63 -6.12
CA GLU A 160 -8.54 23.72 -5.15
C GLU A 160 -7.98 23.26 -3.80
N LEU A 161 -8.26 22.03 -3.38
CA LEU A 161 -7.69 21.44 -2.17
C LEU A 161 -6.19 21.16 -2.32
N THR A 162 -5.78 20.63 -3.48
CA THR A 162 -4.36 20.41 -3.80
C THR A 162 -3.61 21.73 -3.86
N GLU A 163 -4.16 22.77 -4.51
CA GLU A 163 -3.58 24.13 -4.50
C GLU A 163 -3.51 24.75 -3.10
N ARG A 164 -4.46 24.42 -2.20
CA ARG A 164 -4.41 24.87 -0.80
C ARG A 164 -3.35 24.13 -0.01
N LEU A 165 -3.17 22.83 -0.23
CA LEU A 165 -2.11 22.02 0.38
C LEU A 165 -0.72 22.49 -0.07
N THR A 166 -0.50 22.68 -1.37
CA THR A 166 0.77 23.20 -1.89
C THR A 166 1.10 24.58 -1.31
N ARG A 167 0.11 25.49 -1.18
CA ARG A 167 0.31 26.79 -0.53
C ARG A 167 0.65 26.69 0.97
N ILE A 168 0.15 25.67 1.65
CA ILE A 168 0.46 25.42 3.06
C ILE A 168 1.90 24.90 3.18
N GLU A 169 2.30 23.95 2.34
CA GLU A 169 3.66 23.41 2.27
C GLU A 169 4.69 24.52 1.99
N GLU A 170 4.46 25.36 0.98
CA GLU A 170 5.33 26.51 0.68
C GLU A 170 5.42 27.53 1.81
N ARG A 171 4.35 27.69 2.62
CA ARG A 171 4.40 28.55 3.82
C ARG A 171 5.20 27.90 4.94
N LEU A 172 5.07 26.59 5.10
CA LEU A 172 5.82 25.82 6.09
C LEU A 172 7.32 25.91 5.81
N GLU A 173 7.73 25.67 4.56
CA GLU A 173 9.14 25.77 4.14
C GLU A 173 9.73 27.17 4.34
N ARG A 174 8.91 28.23 4.20
CA ARG A 174 9.33 29.61 4.52
C ARG A 174 9.51 29.83 6.01
N ILE A 175 8.64 29.26 6.84
CA ILE A 175 8.72 29.34 8.29
C ILE A 175 9.93 28.55 8.80
N GLU A 176 10.15 27.34 8.28
CA GLU A 176 11.29 26.49 8.64
C GLU A 176 12.62 27.14 8.27
N ARG A 177 12.73 27.74 7.08
CA ARG A 177 13.90 28.57 6.71
C ARG A 177 14.11 29.77 7.62
N HIS A 178 13.04 30.42 8.07
CA HIS A 178 13.13 31.54 9.00
C HIS A 178 13.53 31.10 10.42
N LEU A 179 13.10 29.91 10.83
CA LEU A 179 13.41 29.31 12.12
C LEU A 179 14.75 28.53 12.14
N GLY A 180 15.43 28.41 10.99
CA GLY A 180 16.70 27.70 10.86
C GLY A 180 16.60 26.19 11.04
N ILE A 181 15.41 25.61 10.81
CA ILE A 181 15.17 24.17 10.91
C ILE A 181 15.61 23.55 9.57
N GLN A 182 16.70 22.78 9.59
CA GLN A 182 17.12 21.95 8.45
C GLN A 182 16.72 20.51 8.73
N ASP A 183 15.94 19.89 7.84
CA ASP A 183 15.81 18.44 7.80
C ASP A 183 17.19 17.87 7.41
N GLY A 184 17.85 17.22 8.35
CA GLY A 184 19.14 16.58 8.11
C GLY A 184 18.99 15.38 7.18
N GLU A 185 19.61 15.44 6.01
CA GLU A 185 19.95 14.23 5.25
C GLU A 185 21.04 13.43 6.01
N PRO A 186 21.02 12.09 5.98
CA PRO A 186 22.05 11.30 6.64
C PRO A 186 23.40 11.44 5.90
N GLU A 187 24.43 11.76 6.66
CA GLU A 187 25.82 11.89 6.21
C GLU A 187 26.31 10.61 5.51
N GLN A 188 26.83 10.74 4.29
CA GLN A 188 27.61 9.69 3.64
C GLN A 188 29.00 9.68 4.27
N GLU A 189 29.28 8.69 5.13
CA GLU A 189 30.65 8.39 5.58
C GLU A 189 31.47 7.82 4.41
N GLU A 190 32.24 8.69 3.74
CA GLU A 190 33.44 8.27 3.01
C GLU A 190 34.57 8.02 4.02
N GLY A 191 34.75 6.75 4.39
CA GLY A 191 35.87 6.27 5.19
C GLY A 191 36.97 5.65 4.32
N LEU A 192 38.07 6.39 4.17
CA LEU A 192 39.34 5.97 3.56
C LEU A 192 39.95 4.72 4.20
N GLY A 193 40.49 3.85 3.35
CA GLY A 193 41.45 2.79 3.68
C GLY A 193 42.21 2.36 2.44
#